data_AF-A0A519V4Y0-F1
#
_entry.id   AF-A0A519V4Y0-F1
#
_cell.length_a   1.000
_cell.length_b   1.000
_cell.length_c   1.000
_cell.angle_alpha   90.00
_cell.angle_beta   90.00
_cell.angle_gamma   90.00
#
_symmetry.space_group_name_H-M   'P 1'
#
loop_
_entity.id
_entity.type
_entity.pdbx_description
1 polymer ?
#
loop_
_entity_poly.entity_id
_entity_poly.type
_entity_poly.pdbx_seq_one_letter_code
_entity_poly.pdbx_strand_id
1 'polypeptide(L)'
;MLLKRADIQKELVARGSRVAIMAATEFETDLPERSDWKKPTFNDQRLTPSERDNYYKPGGIDSMSDKEYWNKRARGMGGTLVSCAEENLLGYPNTKYYGENILVHEFSHNMMNAIYKVDPYLYAQIGKAYNNAKEKGMYKNQYAINTVAEYWAEGTQWWFNSNFPFYEDGKKILDSSEDLKKYDPTLYNILEQVYIDNKIPADIYSDKKK
;
A
#
# COMPACT_ATOMS: atom_id res chain seq x y z
N MET A 1 10.80 6.14 -7.67
CA MET A 1 9.60 6.79 -7.11
C MET A 1 9.69 8.32 -6.99
N LEU A 2 10.77 8.95 -6.50
CA LEU A 2 10.81 10.42 -6.27
C LEU A 2 11.53 11.28 -7.33
N LEU A 3 12.06 10.68 -8.40
CA LEU A 3 12.96 11.37 -9.34
C LEU A 3 12.34 12.58 -10.07
N LYS A 4 11.03 12.55 -10.34
CA LYS A 4 10.33 13.60 -11.12
C LYS A 4 9.85 14.77 -10.26
N ARG A 5 9.56 14.53 -8.98
CA ARG A 5 8.87 15.47 -8.07
C ARG A 5 9.71 15.79 -6.85
N ALA A 6 10.71 16.66 -7.05
CA ALA A 6 11.61 17.11 -5.98
C ALA A 6 10.89 17.90 -4.87
N ASP A 7 9.74 18.51 -5.17
CA ASP A 7 8.87 19.15 -4.19
C ASP A 7 8.24 18.14 -3.22
N ILE A 8 7.76 16.99 -3.71
CA ILE A 8 7.30 15.88 -2.85
C ILE A 8 8.46 15.40 -1.97
N GLN A 9 9.65 15.18 -2.55
CA GLN A 9 10.83 14.77 -1.77
C GLN A 9 11.15 15.76 -0.64
N LYS A 10 11.17 17.06 -0.93
CA LYS A 10 11.45 18.11 0.06
C LYS A 10 10.41 18.11 1.18
N GLU A 11 9.14 17.93 0.86
CA GLU A 11 8.08 17.86 1.86
C GLU A 11 8.20 16.61 2.74
N LEU A 12 8.55 15.46 2.17
CA LEU A 12 8.82 14.25 2.95
C LEU A 12 9.96 14.47 3.96
N VAL A 13 11.04 15.13 3.52
CA VAL A 13 12.16 15.51 4.42
C VAL A 13 11.69 16.50 5.49
N ALA A 14 10.95 17.55 5.12
CA ALA A 14 10.46 18.57 6.05
C ALA A 14 9.56 18.00 7.15
N ARG A 15 8.82 16.95 6.83
CA ARG A 15 7.93 16.25 7.76
C ARG A 15 8.61 15.17 8.60
N GLY A 16 9.91 14.94 8.38
CA GLY A 16 10.65 13.89 9.05
C GLY A 16 10.21 12.49 8.64
N SER A 17 9.77 12.31 7.38
CA SER A 17 9.47 10.98 6.85
C SER A 17 10.70 10.08 6.90
N ARG A 18 10.51 8.83 7.32
CA ARG A 18 11.57 7.82 7.43
C ARG A 18 11.07 6.50 6.88
N VAL A 19 11.99 5.70 6.37
CA VAL A 19 11.73 4.31 5.97
C VAL A 19 12.53 3.41 6.91
N ALA A 20 11.85 2.49 7.59
CA ALA A 20 12.44 1.40 8.36
C ALA A 20 12.33 0.10 7.56
N ILE A 21 13.43 -0.65 7.53
CA ILE A 21 13.45 -2.01 6.99
C ILE A 21 13.60 -2.93 8.20
N MET A 22 12.58 -3.75 8.43
CA MET A 22 12.57 -4.74 9.51
C MET A 22 13.24 -6.02 9.02
N ALA A 23 14.07 -6.65 9.85
CA ALA A 23 14.57 -7.99 9.55
C ALA A 23 13.41 -9.00 9.45
N ALA A 24 13.67 -10.17 8.85
CA ALA A 24 12.66 -11.23 8.70
C ALA A 24 12.13 -11.73 10.05
N THR A 25 12.89 -11.51 11.10
CA THR A 25 12.57 -11.86 12.50
C THR A 25 11.98 -10.70 13.31
N GLU A 26 11.98 -9.48 12.78
CA GLU A 26 11.45 -8.27 13.43
C GLU A 26 10.08 -7.92 12.89
N PHE A 27 9.21 -7.34 13.72
CA PHE A 27 7.86 -6.94 13.37
C PHE A 27 7.58 -5.50 13.79
N GLU A 28 6.38 -5.01 13.46
CA GLU A 28 6.00 -3.61 13.69
C GLU A 28 6.22 -3.15 15.13
N THR A 29 5.91 -3.99 16.13
CA THR A 29 6.09 -3.63 17.55
C THR A 29 7.52 -3.84 18.06
N ASP A 30 8.45 -4.36 17.25
CA ASP A 30 9.88 -4.38 17.57
C ASP A 30 10.55 -3.04 17.22
N LEU A 31 9.93 -2.23 16.35
CA LEU A 31 10.38 -0.87 16.09
C LEU A 31 10.14 -0.01 17.34
N PRO A 32 11.14 0.74 17.86
CA PRO A 32 10.99 1.56 19.05
C PRO A 32 9.79 2.51 18.99
N GLU A 33 9.55 3.13 17.83
CA GLU A 33 8.45 4.07 17.57
C GLU A 33 7.04 3.46 17.63
N ARG A 34 6.94 2.13 17.68
CA ARG A 34 5.69 1.37 17.60
C ARG A 34 5.58 0.30 18.69
N SER A 35 6.55 0.28 19.62
CA SER A 35 6.64 -0.69 20.72
C SER A 35 5.46 -0.67 21.69
N ASP A 36 4.74 0.45 21.76
CA ASP A 36 3.59 0.66 22.63
C ASP A 36 2.23 0.49 21.93
N TRP A 37 2.22 0.14 20.63
CA TRP A 37 1.00 -0.03 19.87
C TRP A 37 0.07 -1.04 20.48
N LYS A 38 -1.20 -0.68 20.54
CA LYS A 38 -2.26 -1.52 21.10
C LYS A 38 -3.05 -2.20 20.00
N LYS A 39 -3.40 -3.46 20.23
CA LYS A 39 -4.44 -4.12 19.43
C LYS A 39 -5.76 -3.33 19.57
N PRO A 40 -6.61 -3.32 18.55
CA PRO A 40 -7.89 -2.62 18.63
C PRO A 40 -8.74 -3.21 19.76
N THR A 41 -9.46 -2.32 20.47
CA THR A 41 -10.51 -2.76 21.40
C THR A 41 -11.76 -3.18 20.63
N PHE A 42 -12.70 -3.88 21.29
CA PHE A 42 -13.95 -4.28 20.65
C PHE A 42 -14.70 -3.10 20.02
N ASN A 43 -14.67 -1.91 20.63
CA ASN A 43 -15.37 -0.71 20.11
C ASN A 43 -14.57 0.08 19.07
N ASP A 44 -13.38 -0.38 18.69
CA ASP A 44 -12.58 0.29 17.67
C ASP A 44 -13.33 0.27 16.33
N GLN A 45 -13.50 1.45 15.74
CA GLN A 45 -14.24 1.63 14.48
C GLN A 45 -13.50 1.03 13.28
N ARG A 46 -12.19 0.79 13.42
CA ARG A 46 -11.35 0.22 12.36
C ARG A 46 -11.54 -1.29 12.19
N LEU A 47 -12.17 -1.97 13.14
CA LEU A 47 -12.46 -3.40 13.01
C LEU A 47 -13.44 -3.64 11.86
N THR A 48 -13.08 -4.57 10.98
CA THR A 48 -14.01 -5.09 9.97
C THR A 48 -15.18 -5.82 10.65
N PRO A 49 -16.33 -5.97 9.98
CA PRO A 49 -17.45 -6.75 10.52
C PRO A 49 -17.05 -8.16 10.95
N SER A 50 -16.23 -8.85 10.14
CA SER A 50 -15.73 -10.19 10.45
C SER A 50 -14.80 -10.22 11.67
N GLU A 51 -13.89 -9.24 11.80
CA GLU A 51 -13.03 -9.16 13.00
C GLU A 51 -13.86 -8.90 14.26
N ARG A 52 -14.90 -8.08 14.17
CA ARG A 52 -15.82 -7.78 15.28
C ARG A 52 -16.62 -9.02 15.69
N ASP A 53 -17.20 -9.74 14.73
CA ASP A 53 -17.98 -10.96 14.97
C ASP A 53 -17.14 -12.10 15.58
N ASN A 54 -15.83 -12.08 15.34
CA ASN A 54 -14.89 -13.08 15.84
C ASN A 54 -14.06 -12.59 17.04
N TYR A 55 -14.27 -11.37 17.53
CA TYR A 55 -13.37 -10.71 18.48
C TYR A 55 -13.10 -11.54 19.75
N TYR A 56 -14.16 -12.06 20.38
CA TYR A 56 -14.09 -12.85 21.62
C TYR A 56 -14.04 -14.38 21.40
N LYS A 57 -14.01 -14.85 20.15
CA LYS A 57 -13.91 -16.30 19.87
C LYS A 57 -12.48 -16.80 20.11
N PRO A 58 -12.26 -18.10 20.32
CA PRO A 58 -10.91 -18.66 20.39
C PRO A 58 -10.08 -18.29 19.15
N GLY A 59 -8.90 -17.69 19.35
CA GLY A 59 -8.06 -17.16 18.27
C GLY A 59 -8.50 -15.81 17.70
N GLY A 60 -9.53 -15.18 18.30
CA GLY A 60 -9.95 -13.81 18.05
C GLY A 60 -9.00 -12.78 18.67
N ILE A 61 -9.17 -11.51 18.31
CA ILE A 61 -8.29 -10.40 18.71
C ILE A 61 -8.22 -10.28 20.25
N ASP A 62 -9.31 -10.56 20.97
CA ASP A 62 -9.32 -10.49 22.44
C ASP A 62 -8.27 -11.40 23.08
N SER A 63 -8.08 -12.59 22.51
CA SER A 63 -7.14 -13.60 23.01
C SER A 63 -5.68 -13.34 22.65
N MET A 64 -5.39 -12.35 21.80
CA MET A 64 -4.03 -11.99 21.39
C MET A 64 -3.43 -10.93 22.31
N SER A 65 -2.12 -11.01 22.54
CA SER A 65 -1.34 -9.84 22.95
C SER A 65 -1.27 -8.79 21.84
N ASP A 66 -0.88 -7.56 22.21
CA ASP A 66 -0.64 -6.48 21.23
C ASP A 66 0.34 -6.92 20.14
N LYS A 67 1.45 -7.54 20.56
CA LYS A 67 2.49 -8.04 19.66
C LYS A 67 1.97 -9.12 18.72
N GLU A 68 1.26 -10.12 19.22
CA GLU A 68 0.72 -11.20 18.38
C GLU A 68 -0.27 -10.67 17.33
N TYR A 69 -1.13 -9.70 17.71
CA TYR A 69 -2.03 -9.05 16.78
C TYR A 69 -1.26 -8.37 15.63
N TRP A 70 -0.30 -7.50 15.96
CA TRP A 70 0.47 -6.77 14.97
C TRP A 70 1.35 -7.68 14.11
N ASN A 71 1.97 -8.70 14.70
CA ASN A 71 2.80 -9.66 13.98
C ASN A 71 2.01 -10.42 12.90
N LYS A 72 0.75 -10.73 13.18
CA LYS A 72 -0.16 -11.37 12.21
C LYS A 72 -0.68 -10.37 11.17
N ARG A 73 -0.94 -9.13 11.60
CA ARG A 73 -1.64 -8.10 10.81
C ARG A 73 -0.80 -7.58 9.66
N ALA A 74 0.48 -7.27 9.87
CA ALA A 74 1.27 -6.47 8.93
C ALA A 74 2.75 -6.88 8.85
N ARG A 75 3.34 -6.67 7.68
CA ARG A 75 4.80 -6.73 7.40
C ARG A 75 5.29 -5.46 6.70
N GLY A 76 4.51 -4.39 6.86
CA GLY A 76 4.70 -3.07 6.28
C GLY A 76 3.56 -2.17 6.76
N MET A 77 3.86 -0.89 6.92
CA MET A 77 2.89 0.10 7.37
C MET A 77 3.28 1.49 6.92
N GLY A 78 2.33 2.22 6.34
CA GLY A 78 2.45 3.62 5.99
C GLY A 78 2.42 4.57 7.19
N GLY A 79 2.36 5.87 6.89
CA GLY A 79 2.47 6.94 7.88
C GLY A 79 3.72 7.79 7.65
N THR A 80 4.09 8.63 8.61
CA THR A 80 5.35 9.40 8.54
C THR A 80 6.57 8.48 8.64
N LEU A 81 6.53 7.51 9.54
CA LEU A 81 7.42 6.35 9.50
C LEU A 81 6.76 5.30 8.60
N VAL A 82 7.42 4.96 7.50
CA VAL A 82 7.07 3.84 6.64
C VAL A 82 7.90 2.64 7.07
N SER A 83 7.29 1.46 7.16
CA SER A 83 8.01 0.20 7.35
C SER A 83 7.77 -0.74 6.18
N CYS A 84 8.75 -1.60 5.94
CA CYS A 84 8.60 -2.81 5.15
C CYS A 84 9.54 -3.86 5.72
N ALA A 85 9.25 -5.12 5.42
CA ALA A 85 10.09 -6.22 5.87
C ALA A 85 11.12 -6.62 4.81
N GLU A 86 12.34 -6.94 5.23
CA GLU A 86 13.45 -7.31 4.33
C GLU A 86 13.09 -8.52 3.47
N GLU A 87 12.32 -9.47 4.02
CA GLU A 87 11.95 -10.67 3.28
C GLU A 87 11.01 -10.36 2.11
N ASN A 88 10.28 -9.24 2.16
CA ASN A 88 9.54 -8.74 1.00
C ASN A 88 10.47 -8.10 -0.02
N LEU A 89 11.39 -7.22 0.41
CA LEU A 89 12.35 -6.58 -0.51
C LEU A 89 13.23 -7.59 -1.24
N LEU A 90 13.57 -8.71 -0.58
CA LEU A 90 14.44 -9.76 -1.11
C LEU A 90 13.67 -10.95 -1.71
N GLY A 91 12.35 -11.01 -1.56
CA GLY A 91 11.53 -12.05 -2.19
C GLY A 91 11.66 -13.42 -1.59
N TYR A 92 11.60 -13.52 -0.26
CA TYR A 92 11.64 -14.84 0.36
C TYR A 92 10.32 -15.56 0.07
N PRO A 93 10.36 -16.76 -0.53
CA PRO A 93 9.15 -17.50 -0.86
C PRO A 93 8.38 -17.88 0.40
N ASN A 94 7.07 -18.10 0.25
CA ASN A 94 6.15 -18.50 1.33
C ASN A 94 5.99 -17.45 2.46
N THR A 95 6.27 -16.18 2.17
CA THR A 95 6.03 -15.05 3.08
C THR A 95 4.76 -14.29 2.68
N LYS A 96 4.18 -13.52 3.61
CA LYS A 96 2.82 -12.94 3.48
C LYS A 96 2.60 -12.13 2.19
N TYR A 97 3.59 -11.34 1.81
CA TYR A 97 3.53 -10.46 0.63
C TYR A 97 4.42 -10.95 -0.52
N TYR A 98 4.78 -12.24 -0.53
CA TYR A 98 5.55 -12.79 -1.64
C TYR A 98 4.74 -12.72 -2.95
N GLY A 99 5.19 -11.85 -3.86
CA GLY A 99 4.55 -11.60 -5.16
C GLY A 99 4.13 -10.15 -5.39
N GLU A 100 4.26 -9.30 -4.36
CA GLU A 100 4.10 -7.85 -4.47
C GLU A 100 5.18 -7.10 -3.69
N ASN A 101 5.44 -5.84 -4.00
CA ASN A 101 6.35 -4.99 -3.23
C ASN A 101 5.57 -4.10 -2.26
N ILE A 102 5.55 -4.47 -0.97
CA ILE A 102 4.79 -3.73 0.04
C ILE A 102 5.41 -2.36 0.32
N LEU A 103 6.72 -2.18 0.15
CA LEU A 103 7.35 -0.86 0.31
C LEU A 103 6.81 0.13 -0.73
N VAL A 104 6.56 -0.31 -1.97
CA VAL A 104 5.97 0.55 -3.01
C VAL A 104 4.58 1.02 -2.59
N HIS A 105 3.76 0.12 -2.03
CA HIS A 105 2.44 0.45 -1.48
C HIS A 105 2.56 1.51 -0.36
N GLU A 106 3.28 1.18 0.71
CA GLU A 106 3.29 1.99 1.93
C GLU A 106 4.01 3.33 1.73
N PHE A 107 5.06 3.35 0.91
CA PHE A 107 5.75 4.58 0.56
C PHE A 107 4.90 5.49 -0.32
N SER A 108 4.03 4.92 -1.17
CA SER A 108 3.10 5.72 -1.98
C SER A 108 2.06 6.44 -1.12
N HIS A 109 1.58 5.85 -0.01
CA HIS A 109 0.74 6.57 0.96
C HIS A 109 1.50 7.76 1.56
N ASN A 110 2.77 7.57 1.92
CA ASN A 110 3.62 8.63 2.45
C ASN A 110 3.82 9.75 1.40
N MET A 111 4.03 9.41 0.14
CA MET A 111 4.07 10.35 -0.98
C MET A 111 2.74 11.09 -1.17
N MET A 112 1.60 10.41 -1.10
CA MET A 112 0.26 11.02 -1.21
C MET A 112 0.03 12.06 -0.11
N ASN A 113 0.48 11.76 1.11
CA ASN A 113 0.44 12.72 2.21
C ASN A 113 1.28 13.97 1.93
N ALA A 114 2.42 13.87 1.24
CA ALA A 114 3.20 15.03 0.82
C ALA A 114 2.54 15.78 -0.34
N ILE A 115 1.97 15.07 -1.32
CA ILE A 115 1.19 15.65 -2.43
C ILE A 115 0.06 16.53 -1.90
N TYR A 116 -0.66 16.08 -0.86
CA TYR A 116 -1.71 16.88 -0.21
C TYR A 116 -1.25 18.30 0.16
N LYS A 117 0.02 18.46 0.57
CA LYS A 117 0.59 19.75 0.97
C LYS A 117 1.15 20.55 -0.19
N VAL A 118 1.94 19.93 -1.06
CA VAL A 118 2.69 20.64 -2.11
C VAL A 118 1.92 20.82 -3.40
N ASP A 119 0.90 19.98 -3.64
CA ASP A 119 0.10 19.97 -4.85
C ASP A 119 -1.36 19.58 -4.56
N PRO A 120 -2.14 20.47 -3.90
CA PRO A 120 -3.53 20.21 -3.57
C PRO A 120 -4.42 19.95 -4.79
N TYR A 121 -4.03 20.47 -5.96
CA TYR A 121 -4.76 20.24 -7.21
C TYR A 121 -4.59 18.80 -7.68
N LEU A 122 -3.36 18.26 -7.70
CA LEU A 122 -3.13 16.85 -7.98
C LEU A 122 -3.82 15.95 -6.95
N TYR A 123 -3.77 16.29 -5.66
CA TYR A 123 -4.50 15.55 -4.63
C TYR A 123 -6.01 15.48 -4.91
N ALA A 124 -6.62 16.61 -5.30
CA ALA A 124 -8.03 16.66 -5.68
C ALA A 124 -8.33 15.84 -6.95
N GLN A 125 -7.40 15.76 -7.90
CA GLN A 125 -7.53 14.89 -9.07
C GLN A 125 -7.59 13.41 -8.67
N ILE A 126 -6.74 12.97 -7.73
CA ILE A 126 -6.77 11.58 -7.21
C ILE A 126 -8.16 11.26 -6.63
N GLY A 127 -8.71 12.16 -5.80
CA GLY A 127 -10.04 11.98 -5.23
C GLY A 127 -11.17 11.90 -6.27
N LYS A 128 -11.11 12.74 -7.32
CA LYS A 128 -12.08 12.68 -8.42
C LYS A 128 -11.96 11.39 -9.24
N ALA A 129 -10.73 10.93 -9.49
CA ALA A 129 -10.48 9.68 -10.21
C ALA A 129 -11.03 8.47 -9.43
N TYR A 130 -10.78 8.41 -8.12
CA TYR A 130 -11.35 7.39 -7.23
C TYR A 130 -12.88 7.35 -7.28
N ASN A 131 -13.55 8.51 -7.14
CA ASN A 131 -15.01 8.58 -7.18
C ASN A 131 -15.56 8.09 -8.53
N ASN A 132 -14.93 8.49 -9.64
CA ASN A 132 -15.30 8.05 -10.99
C ASN A 132 -15.13 6.52 -11.16
N ALA A 133 -14.01 5.97 -10.70
CA ALA A 133 -13.77 4.52 -10.72
C ALA A 133 -14.84 3.76 -9.91
N LYS A 134 -15.21 4.29 -8.74
CA LYS A 134 -16.26 3.73 -7.88
C LYS A 134 -17.64 3.78 -8.53
N GLU A 135 -18.02 4.91 -9.14
CA GLU A 135 -19.28 5.07 -9.87
C GLU A 135 -19.40 4.12 -11.06
N LYS A 136 -18.27 3.82 -11.71
CA LYS A 136 -18.18 2.83 -12.80
C LYS A 136 -18.12 1.38 -12.34
N GLY A 137 -18.07 1.12 -11.04
CA GLY A 137 -17.92 -0.22 -10.49
C GLY A 137 -16.58 -0.88 -10.81
N MET A 138 -15.53 -0.09 -11.06
CA MET A 138 -14.18 -0.59 -11.31
C MET A 138 -13.58 -1.20 -10.03
N TYR A 139 -12.53 -2.03 -10.21
CA TYR A 139 -11.81 -2.69 -9.11
C TYR A 139 -12.73 -3.52 -8.20
N LYS A 140 -13.72 -4.18 -8.80
CA LYS A 140 -14.71 -4.96 -8.06
C LYS A 140 -14.04 -6.01 -7.18
N ASN A 141 -14.41 -6.02 -5.90
CA ASN A 141 -13.86 -6.90 -4.86
C ASN A 141 -12.33 -6.76 -4.64
N GLN A 142 -11.70 -5.71 -5.15
CA GLN A 142 -10.28 -5.43 -4.92
C GLN A 142 -10.10 -4.48 -3.74
N TYR A 143 -8.99 -4.65 -3.02
CA TYR A 143 -8.63 -3.78 -1.92
C TYR A 143 -8.49 -2.30 -2.36
N ALA A 144 -8.03 -2.09 -3.59
CA ALA A 144 -7.88 -0.78 -4.22
C ALA A 144 -9.12 0.13 -4.16
N ILE A 145 -10.35 -0.41 -4.16
CA ILE A 145 -11.57 0.44 -4.16
C ILE A 145 -12.07 0.82 -2.76
N ASN A 146 -11.44 0.29 -1.70
CA ASN A 146 -11.88 0.51 -0.33
C ASN A 146 -11.76 1.98 0.09
N THR A 147 -10.65 2.64 -0.26
CA THR A 147 -10.43 4.07 0.03
C THR A 147 -9.65 4.75 -1.09
N VAL A 148 -9.69 6.08 -1.11
CA VAL A 148 -8.88 6.89 -2.04
C VAL A 148 -7.36 6.65 -1.87
N ALA A 149 -6.93 6.35 -0.64
CA ALA A 149 -5.54 6.07 -0.34
C ALA A 149 -5.11 4.71 -0.91
N GLU A 150 -5.96 3.68 -0.79
CA GLU A 150 -5.70 2.35 -1.35
C GLU A 150 -5.73 2.37 -2.88
N TYR A 151 -6.66 3.12 -3.47
CA TYR A 151 -6.73 3.31 -4.91
C TYR A 151 -5.42 3.89 -5.47
N TRP A 152 -4.86 4.88 -4.77
CA TRP A 152 -3.55 5.45 -5.11
C TRP A 152 -2.41 4.44 -4.91
N ALA A 153 -2.40 3.69 -3.81
CA ALA A 153 -1.30 2.81 -3.46
C ALA A 153 -1.21 1.56 -4.31
N GLU A 154 -2.33 0.86 -4.47
CA GLU A 154 -2.47 -0.31 -5.36
C GLU A 154 -2.20 0.09 -6.82
N GLY A 155 -2.72 1.25 -7.24
CA GLY A 155 -2.44 1.87 -8.53
C GLY A 155 -0.95 2.14 -8.75
N THR A 156 -0.26 2.67 -7.74
CA THR A 156 1.19 2.88 -7.77
C THR A 156 1.94 1.55 -7.89
N GLN A 157 1.53 0.50 -7.18
CA GLN A 157 2.17 -0.81 -7.33
C GLN A 157 1.96 -1.38 -8.74
N TRP A 158 0.74 -1.31 -9.32
CA TRP A 158 0.53 -1.73 -10.71
C TRP A 158 1.31 -0.88 -11.70
N TRP A 159 1.47 0.42 -11.45
CA TRP A 159 2.33 1.28 -12.26
C TRP A 159 3.77 0.78 -12.29
N PHE A 160 4.34 0.29 -11.19
CA PHE A 160 5.69 -0.28 -11.15
C PHE A 160 5.78 -1.77 -11.48
N ASN A 161 4.66 -2.40 -11.89
CA ASN A 161 4.52 -3.84 -12.12
C ASN A 161 4.75 -4.70 -10.86
N SER A 162 4.56 -4.12 -9.68
CA SER A 162 4.95 -4.68 -8.37
C SER A 162 3.77 -5.13 -7.52
N ASN A 163 2.55 -5.22 -8.09
CA ASN A 163 1.35 -5.65 -7.37
C ASN A 163 0.96 -7.08 -7.75
N PHE A 164 0.11 -7.73 -6.97
CA PHE A 164 -0.58 -8.94 -7.43
C PHE A 164 -1.46 -8.67 -8.66
N PRO A 165 -1.63 -9.68 -9.53
CA PRO A 165 -2.56 -9.58 -10.65
C PRO A 165 -4.01 -9.53 -10.18
N PHE A 166 -4.78 -8.59 -10.74
CA PHE A 166 -6.23 -8.52 -10.57
C PHE A 166 -6.91 -9.37 -11.64
N TYR A 167 -7.82 -10.24 -11.21
CA TYR A 167 -8.70 -11.02 -12.07
C TYR A 167 -10.16 -10.66 -11.87
N GLU A 168 -10.90 -10.59 -12.98
CA GLU A 168 -12.36 -10.48 -13.00
C GLU A 168 -12.91 -11.55 -13.93
N ASP A 169 -13.88 -12.34 -13.45
CA ASP A 169 -14.49 -13.45 -14.19
C ASP A 169 -13.47 -14.42 -14.83
N GLY A 170 -12.38 -14.71 -14.11
CA GLY A 170 -11.31 -15.60 -14.56
C GLY A 170 -10.34 -15.01 -15.58
N LYS A 171 -10.50 -13.73 -15.96
CA LYS A 171 -9.61 -13.02 -16.87
C LYS A 171 -8.69 -12.09 -16.11
N LYS A 172 -7.40 -12.08 -16.46
CA LYS A 172 -6.43 -11.15 -15.90
C LYS A 172 -6.69 -9.75 -16.46
N ILE A 173 -7.06 -8.82 -15.59
CA ILE A 173 -7.45 -7.44 -15.96
C ILE A 173 -6.29 -6.47 -15.74
N LEU A 174 -5.55 -6.61 -14.62
CA LEU A 174 -4.38 -5.81 -14.31
C LEU A 174 -3.24 -6.70 -13.82
N ASP A 175 -2.05 -6.51 -14.36
CA ASP A 175 -0.80 -7.08 -13.83
C ASP A 175 0.40 -6.14 -14.06
N SER A 176 0.19 -5.06 -14.82
CA SER A 176 1.25 -4.20 -15.32
C SER A 176 0.80 -2.75 -15.52
N SER A 177 1.78 -1.87 -15.70
CA SER A 177 1.61 -0.47 -16.08
C SER A 177 0.83 -0.33 -17.40
N GLU A 178 1.10 -1.20 -18.38
CA GLU A 178 0.39 -1.21 -19.66
C GLU A 178 -1.08 -1.63 -19.51
N ASP A 179 -1.37 -2.57 -18.62
CA ASP A 179 -2.75 -2.95 -18.32
C ASP A 179 -3.48 -1.83 -17.58
N LEU A 180 -2.80 -1.18 -16.61
CA LEU A 180 -3.33 -0.03 -15.89
C LEU A 180 -3.69 1.10 -16.86
N LYS A 181 -2.84 1.40 -17.85
CA LYS A 181 -3.11 2.41 -18.89
C LYS A 181 -4.40 2.13 -19.66
N LYS A 182 -4.73 0.86 -19.90
CA LYS A 182 -5.93 0.45 -20.64
C LYS A 182 -7.16 0.43 -19.74
N TYR A 183 -7.02 -0.06 -18.52
CA TYR A 183 -8.12 -0.27 -17.59
C TYR A 183 -8.55 1.02 -16.90
N ASP A 184 -7.59 1.77 -16.33
CA ASP A 184 -7.82 3.06 -15.69
C ASP A 184 -6.84 4.12 -16.25
N PRO A 185 -7.09 4.63 -17.46
CA PRO A 185 -6.27 5.68 -18.05
C PRO A 185 -6.28 6.98 -17.22
N THR A 186 -7.30 7.19 -16.38
CA THR A 186 -7.38 8.40 -15.54
C THR A 186 -6.32 8.31 -14.44
N LEU A 187 -6.27 7.19 -13.71
CA LEU A 187 -5.24 6.94 -12.70
C LEU A 187 -3.85 6.92 -13.33
N TYR A 188 -3.69 6.25 -14.46
CA TYR A 188 -2.41 6.20 -15.18
C TYR A 188 -1.87 7.60 -15.48
N ASN A 189 -2.69 8.51 -16.00
CA ASN A 189 -2.27 9.88 -16.32
C ASN A 189 -1.97 10.72 -15.06
N ILE A 190 -2.58 10.41 -13.92
CA ILE A 190 -2.26 11.03 -12.64
C ILE A 190 -0.90 10.52 -12.14
N LEU A 191 -0.67 9.21 -12.18
CA LEU A 191 0.60 8.58 -11.78
C LEU A 191 1.76 9.06 -12.67
N GLU A 192 1.51 9.24 -13.97
CA GLU A 192 2.48 9.80 -14.92
C GLU A 192 2.90 11.23 -14.53
N GLN A 193 2.09 12.02 -13.84
CA GLN A 193 2.50 13.34 -13.34
C GLN A 193 3.51 13.25 -12.19
N VAL A 194 3.61 12.10 -11.50
CA VAL A 194 4.44 11.89 -10.31
C VAL A 194 5.68 11.04 -10.59
N TYR A 195 5.56 10.04 -11.46
CA TYR A 195 6.63 9.09 -11.75
C TYR A 195 7.26 9.33 -13.13
N ILE A 196 8.55 9.02 -13.26
CA ILE A 196 9.29 9.19 -14.52
C ILE A 196 9.22 7.95 -15.42
N ASP A 197 9.24 6.77 -14.80
CA ASP A 197 9.22 5.46 -15.42
C ASP A 197 8.37 4.49 -14.59
N ASN A 198 8.15 3.30 -15.13
CA ASN A 198 7.38 2.21 -14.53
C ASN A 198 8.26 1.05 -14.04
N LYS A 199 9.55 1.30 -13.80
CA LYS A 199 10.51 0.29 -13.35
C LYS A 199 11.27 0.76 -12.11
N ILE A 200 11.37 -0.13 -11.12
CA ILE A 200 12.28 0.03 -10.00
C ILE A 200 13.42 -0.97 -10.22
N PRO A 201 14.66 -0.53 -10.52
CA PRO A 201 15.73 -1.44 -10.95
C PRO A 201 16.05 -2.59 -9.99
N ALA A 202 15.88 -2.37 -8.68
CA ALA A 202 16.14 -3.37 -7.65
C ALA A 202 14.86 -4.12 -7.19
N ASP A 203 13.70 -3.83 -7.78
CA ASP A 203 12.47 -4.51 -7.41
C ASP A 203 12.37 -5.87 -8.10
N ILE A 204 12.56 -6.91 -7.31
CA ILE A 204 12.49 -8.31 -7.71
C ILE A 204 11.13 -8.73 -8.30
N TYR A 205 10.06 -7.99 -8.01
CA TYR A 205 8.71 -8.30 -8.47
C TYR A 205 8.36 -7.62 -9.80
N SER A 206 9.14 -6.61 -10.22
CA SER A 206 8.84 -5.81 -11.42
C SER A 206 9.13 -6.54 -12.74
N ASP A 207 10.09 -7.46 -12.76
CA ASP A 207 10.45 -8.26 -13.93
C ASP A 207 9.69 -9.61 -13.95
N LYS A 208 8.35 -9.54 -13.94
CA LYS A 208 7.51 -10.71 -14.19
C LYS A 208 7.73 -11.14 -15.64
N LYS A 209 8.49 -12.21 -15.85
CA LYS A 209 8.64 -12.82 -17.18
C LYS A 209 7.24 -13.08 -17.75
N LYS A 210 6.92 -12.40 -18.85
CA LYS A 210 5.71 -12.64 -19.66
C LYS A 210 5.79 -14.00 -20.34
#